data_AF-A0A3B8UQU4-F1
#
_entry.id   AF-A0A3B8UQU4-F1
#
_cell.length_a   1.000
_cell.length_b   1.000
_cell.length_c   1.000
_cell.angle_alpha   90.00
_cell.angle_beta   90.00
_cell.angle_gamma   90.00
#
_symmetry.space_group_name_H-M   'P 1'
#
loop_
_entity.id
_entity.type
_entity.pdbx_description
1 polymer ?
#
loop_
_entity_poly.entity_id
_entity_poly.type
_entity_poly.pdbx_seq_one_letter_code
_entity_poly.pdbx_strand_id
1 'polypeptide(L)'
;FVSGGTGSGKTTFLNALSNYIPKDERILTIEDSAELQISGVNNLVRLEVRRANMEGDNEVTIRDLIKSSLRMRPDRVIVGEVRGEEALDML
;
A
#
# COMPACT_ATOMS: atom_id res chain seq x y z
N PHE A 1 -4.17 -2.82 11.48
CA PHE A 1 -5.22 -2.18 10.66
C PHE A 1 -5.63 -0.85 11.29
N VAL A 2 -5.87 0.17 10.46
CA VAL A 2 -6.53 1.43 10.87
C VAL A 2 -7.89 1.43 10.18
N SER A 3 -8.98 1.48 10.94
CA SER A 3 -10.35 1.35 10.42
C SER A 3 -11.23 2.53 10.79
N GLY A 4 -12.25 2.82 9.98
CA GLY A 4 -13.15 3.96 10.17
C GLY A 4 -13.85 4.38 8.88
N GLY A 5 -14.91 5.19 8.98
CA GLY A 5 -15.67 5.68 7.82
C GLY A 5 -14.86 6.60 6.89
N THR A 6 -15.42 6.92 5.72
CA THR A 6 -14.85 7.93 4.81
C THR A 6 -14.72 9.27 5.54
N GLY A 7 -13.57 9.94 5.37
CA GLY A 7 -13.31 11.24 6.02
C GLY A 7 -12.97 11.17 7.52
N SER A 8 -12.91 9.98 8.14
CA SER A 8 -12.57 9.84 9.57
C SER A 8 -11.08 10.06 9.90
N GLY A 9 -10.26 10.51 8.94
CA GLY A 9 -8.83 10.79 9.14
C GLY A 9 -7.89 9.57 9.13
N LYS A 10 -8.32 8.42 8.57
CA LYS A 10 -7.49 7.19 8.52
C LYS A 10 -6.12 7.40 7.89
N THR A 11 -6.09 7.95 6.66
CA THR A 11 -4.84 8.21 5.92
C THR A 11 -3.94 9.17 6.68
N THR A 12 -4.52 10.22 7.28
CA THR A 12 -3.80 11.18 8.13
C THR A 12 -3.15 10.49 9.33
N PHE A 13 -3.90 9.63 10.03
CA PHE A 13 -3.39 8.91 11.18
C PHE A 13 -2.29 7.91 10.76
N LEU A 14 -2.46 7.21 9.64
CA LEU A 14 -1.45 6.29 9.11
C LEU A 14 -0.16 7.03 8.75
N ASN A 15 -0.26 8.21 8.12
CA ASN A 15 0.90 9.06 7.84
C ASN A 15 1.61 9.51 9.12
N ALA A 16 0.87 9.87 10.17
CA ALA A 16 1.47 10.19 11.47
C ALA A 16 2.21 8.98 12.09
N LEU A 17 1.61 7.79 12.03
CA LEU A 17 2.25 6.55 12.50
C LEU A 17 3.48 6.17 11.67
N SER A 18 3.50 6.49 10.38
CA SER A 18 4.63 6.18 9.49
C SER A 18 5.95 6.83 9.93
N ASN A 19 5.89 7.92 10.70
CA ASN A 19 7.06 8.57 11.27
C ASN A 19 7.83 7.69 12.27
N TYR A 20 7.16 6.72 12.88
CA TYR A 20 7.73 5.78 13.85
C TYR A 20 8.32 4.53 13.21
N ILE A 21 8.25 4.39 11.89
CA ILE A 21 8.89 3.27 11.18
C ILE A 21 10.41 3.50 11.18
N PRO A 22 11.23 2.49 11.58
CA PRO A 22 12.68 2.56 11.46
C PRO A 22 13.12 2.93 10.04
N LYS A 23 14.09 3.83 9.92
CA LYS A 23 14.44 4.48 8.64
C LYS A 23 15.31 3.61 7.72
N ASP A 24 15.83 2.53 8.27
CA ASP A 24 16.62 1.50 7.62
C ASP A 24 15.78 0.35 7.02
N GLU A 25 14.50 0.25 7.38
CA GLU A 25 13.57 -0.74 6.82
C GLU A 25 13.31 -0.50 5.31
N ARG A 26 13.17 -1.59 4.57
CA ARG A 26 12.60 -1.63 3.22
C ARG A 26 11.08 -1.63 3.30
N ILE A 27 10.47 -0.52 2.89
CA ILE A 27 9.03 -0.32 2.94
C ILE A 27 8.45 -0.37 1.53
N LEU A 28 7.42 -1.17 1.34
CA LEU A 28 6.60 -1.17 0.14
C LEU A 28 5.21 -0.62 0.46
N THR A 29 4.76 0.40 -0.26
CA THR A 29 3.35 0.84 -0.21
C THR A 29 2.56 0.26 -1.38
N ILE A 30 1.29 -0.06 -1.15
CA ILE A 30 0.35 -0.54 -2.16
C ILE A 30 -0.93 0.29 -2.05
N GLU A 31 -1.28 1.02 -3.11
CA GLU A 31 -2.39 1.97 -3.11
C GLU A 31 -3.13 1.95 -4.47
N ASP A 32 -4.45 2.27 -4.49
CA ASP A 32 -5.18 2.52 -5.75
C ASP A 32 -4.75 3.86 -6.36
N SER A 33 -4.47 4.85 -5.50
CA SER A 33 -3.83 6.11 -5.85
C SER A 33 -2.92 6.51 -4.70
N ALA A 34 -1.68 6.91 -5.00
CA ALA A 34 -0.71 7.24 -3.97
C ALA A 34 -1.13 8.45 -3.11
N GLU A 35 -1.52 8.20 -1.87
CA GLU A 35 -1.85 9.21 -0.86
C GLU A 35 -0.83 9.22 0.29
N LEU A 36 -0.20 8.09 0.59
CA LEU A 36 0.70 7.96 1.73
C LEU A 36 1.99 8.79 1.59
N GLN A 37 2.27 9.60 2.60
CA GLN A 37 3.41 10.50 2.67
C GLN A 37 4.45 9.96 3.67
N ILE A 38 5.07 8.83 3.33
CA ILE A 38 6.17 8.27 4.12
C ILE A 38 7.45 9.05 3.81
N SER A 39 8.10 9.57 4.85
CA SER A 39 9.29 10.41 4.73
C SER A 39 10.48 9.87 5.53
N GLY A 40 11.69 10.23 5.09
CA GLY A 40 12.95 9.87 5.73
C GLY A 40 13.36 8.40 5.59
N VAL A 41 12.63 7.60 4.82
CA VAL A 41 12.96 6.20 4.52
C VAL A 41 13.59 6.14 3.14
N ASN A 42 14.85 5.72 3.06
CA ASN A 42 15.59 5.67 1.80
C ASN A 42 15.14 4.50 0.92
N ASN A 43 14.72 3.38 1.54
CA ASN A 43 14.36 2.15 0.86
C ASN A 43 12.84 2.02 0.71
N LEU A 44 12.21 3.06 0.16
CA LEU A 44 10.77 3.13 -0.07
C LEU A 44 10.44 2.79 -1.52
N VAL A 45 9.57 1.80 -1.73
CA VAL A 45 9.01 1.45 -3.03
C VAL A 45 7.51 1.69 -2.99
N ARG A 46 6.98 2.35 -4.02
CA ARG A 46 5.55 2.65 -4.15
C ARG A 46 4.97 1.83 -5.28
N LEU A 47 3.95 1.04 -4.98
CA LEU A 47 3.22 0.22 -5.94
C LEU A 47 1.80 0.77 -6.04
N GLU A 48 1.34 0.98 -7.27
CA GLU A 48 0.01 1.50 -7.55
C GLU A 48 -0.75 0.55 -8.48
N VAL A 49 -2.06 0.43 -8.23
CA VAL A 49 -2.98 -0.29 -9.10
C VAL A 49 -2.92 0.31 -10.49
N ARG A 50 -2.97 -0.56 -11.51
CA ARG A 50 -3.13 -0.12 -12.90
C ARG A 50 -4.47 -0.63 -13.39
N ARG A 51 -5.36 0.30 -13.73
CA ARG A 51 -6.62 -0.05 -14.39
C ARG A 51 -6.36 -0.64 -15.78
N ALA A 52 -7.26 -1.50 -16.23
CA ALA A 52 -7.22 -2.03 -17.58
C ALA A 52 -7.17 -0.89 -18.62
N ASN A 53 -6.48 -1.13 -19.73
CA ASN A 53 -6.51 -0.24 -20.88
C ASN A 53 -7.90 -0.26 -21.55
N MET A 54 -8.12 0.54 -22.60
CA MET A 54 -9.40 0.59 -23.32
C MET A 54 -9.83 -0.76 -23.92
N GLU A 55 -8.90 -1.68 -24.11
CA GLU A 55 -9.12 -3.02 -24.66
C GLU A 55 -9.42 -4.06 -23.56
N GLY A 56 -9.37 -3.66 -22.28
CA GLY A 56 -9.59 -4.55 -21.13
C GLY A 56 -8.33 -5.30 -20.68
N ASP A 57 -7.18 -5.04 -21.30
CA ASP A 57 -5.92 -5.72 -21.00
C ASP A 57 -5.10 -4.97 -19.95
N ASN A 58 -4.10 -5.67 -19.41
CA ASN A 58 -3.05 -5.08 -18.57
C ASN A 58 -3.50 -4.55 -17.20
N GLU A 59 -4.63 -4.99 -16.67
CA GLU A 59 -5.00 -4.71 -15.29
C GLU A 59 -3.95 -5.25 -14.31
N VAL A 60 -3.66 -4.47 -13.26
CA VAL A 60 -2.84 -4.88 -12.12
C VAL A 60 -3.61 -4.52 -10.86
N THR A 61 -4.10 -5.53 -10.16
CA THR A 61 -4.95 -5.39 -8.96
C THR A 61 -4.11 -5.25 -7.68
N ILE A 62 -4.74 -4.83 -6.57
CA ILE A 62 -4.08 -4.84 -5.26
C ILE A 62 -3.56 -6.23 -4.91
N ARG A 63 -4.32 -7.30 -5.21
CA ARG A 63 -3.91 -8.68 -4.98
C ARG A 63 -2.64 -9.04 -5.76
N ASP A 64 -2.51 -8.59 -7.01
CA ASP A 64 -1.30 -8.81 -7.81
C ASP A 64 -0.09 -8.10 -7.20
N LEU A 65 -0.29 -6.86 -6.74
CA LEU A 65 0.75 -6.08 -6.07
C LEU A 65 1.16 -6.70 -4.73
N ILE A 66 0.22 -7.21 -3.93
CA ILE A 66 0.53 -7.92 -2.68
C ILE A 66 1.44 -9.11 -2.99
N LYS A 67 1.05 -9.98 -3.93
CA LYS A 67 1.86 -11.15 -4.32
C LYS A 67 3.24 -10.78 -4.84
N SER A 68 3.32 -9.73 -5.66
CA SER A 68 4.60 -9.22 -6.17
C SER A 68 5.47 -8.67 -5.06
N SER A 69 4.89 -7.88 -4.14
CA SER A 69 5.60 -7.22 -3.04
C SER A 69 6.32 -8.22 -2.14
N LEU A 70 5.73 -9.38 -1.86
CA LEU A 70 6.33 -10.41 -1.01
C LEU A 70 7.63 -10.98 -1.59
N ARG A 71 7.80 -10.95 -2.91
CA ARG A 71 9.03 -11.39 -3.59
C ARG A 71 10.13 -10.33 -3.57
N MET A 72 9.79 -9.09 -3.24
CA MET A 72 10.72 -7.96 -3.20
C MET A 72 11.46 -7.84 -1.85
N ARG A 73 11.31 -8.85 -0.97
CA ARG A 73 11.90 -8.92 0.37
C ARG A 73 11.66 -7.64 1.19
N PRO A 74 10.39 -7.22 1.38
CA PRO A 74 10.09 -6.07 2.20
C PRO A 74 10.35 -6.40 3.68
N ASP A 75 10.79 -5.42 4.45
CA ASP A 75 10.67 -5.46 5.92
C ASP A 75 9.24 -5.12 6.32
N ARG A 76 8.57 -4.25 5.55
CA ARG A 76 7.19 -3.85 5.79
C ARG A 76 6.41 -3.61 4.50
N VAL A 77 5.18 -4.11 4.45
CA VAL A 77 4.20 -3.77 3.40
C VAL A 77 3.08 -2.96 4.04
N ILE A 78 2.78 -1.79 3.46
CA ILE A 78 1.70 -0.91 3.90
C ILE A 78 0.69 -0.84 2.76
N VAL A 79 -0.51 -1.36 3.01
CA VAL A 79 -1.63 -1.27 2.09
C VAL A 79 -2.47 -0.06 2.50
N GLY A 80 -2.59 0.94 1.63
CA GLY A 80 -3.27 2.20 1.95
C GLY A 80 -4.76 2.02 2.20
N GLU A 81 -5.40 1.14 1.43
CA GLU A 81 -6.79 0.78 1.61
C GLU A 81 -7.08 -0.66 1.20
N VAL A 82 -7.99 -1.29 1.93
CA VAL A 82 -8.50 -2.64 1.68
C VAL A 82 -10.02 -2.53 1.65
N ARG A 83 -10.63 -2.85 0.50
CA ARG A 83 -12.07 -2.75 0.23
C ARG A 83 -12.72 -4.09 -0.11
N GLY A 84 -11.96 -5.13 -0.40
CA GLY A 84 -12.49 -6.37 -0.96
C GLY A 84 -11.72 -7.62 -0.55
N GLU A 85 -11.67 -8.58 -1.47
CA GLU A 85 -11.14 -9.92 -1.25
C GLU A 85 -9.64 -9.94 -0.92
N GLU A 86 -8.90 -8.88 -1.25
CA GLU A 86 -7.49 -8.73 -0.92
C GLU A 86 -7.22 -8.72 0.59
N ALA A 87 -8.25 -8.50 1.42
CA ALA A 87 -8.17 -8.66 2.86
C ALA A 87 -7.71 -10.06 3.29
N LEU A 88 -8.10 -11.11 2.55
CA LEU A 88 -7.71 -12.49 2.84
C LEU A 88 -6.23 -12.73 2.55
N ASP A 89 -5.70 -12.09 1.51
CA ASP A 89 -4.29 -12.22 1.12
C ASP A 89 -3.32 -11.55 2.12
N MET A 90 -3.85 -10.84 3.12
CA MET A 90 -3.09 -10.16 4.19
C MET A 90 -3.03 -10.96 5.51
N LEU A 91 -3.66 -12.14 5.59
CA LEU A 91 -3.62 -13.05 6.73
C LEU A 91 -2.52 -14.10 6.58
#